data_AF-A0A399RAU2-F1
#
_entry.id   AF-A0A399RAU2-F1
#
_cell.length_a   1.000
_cell.length_b   1.000
_cell.length_c   1.000
_cell.angle_alpha   90.00
_cell.angle_beta   90.00
_cell.angle_gamma   90.00
#
_symmetry.space_group_name_H-M   'P 1'
#
loop_
_entity.id
_entity.type
_entity.pdbx_description
1 polymer ?
#
loop_
_entity_poly.entity_id
_entity_poly.type
_entity_poly.pdbx_seq_one_letter_code
_entity_poly.pdbx_strand_id
1 'polypeptide(L)'
;MNRRTLAIIAGFIGFSALAWIGTRLAYPERTAYAGHCVDRIDGALANRCDVPVVAALCREADGTRRPDDDCAFQTLAPGEAFTATLDTALTGRPYTMACNAPFVPRWKVSNSNSNLFQKGCRKPDKSSGQPA
;
A
#
# COMPACT_ATOMS: atom_id res chain seq x y z
N MET A 1 36.92 16.31 20.23
CA MET A 1 35.47 16.56 20.10
C MET A 1 34.90 16.87 21.48
N ASN A 2 34.33 18.06 21.70
CA ASN A 2 33.99 18.54 23.05
C ASN A 2 32.67 17.93 23.55
N ARG A 3 32.54 17.69 24.87
CA ARG A 3 31.33 17.13 25.53
C ARG A 3 30.04 17.84 25.12
N ARG A 4 30.08 19.16 24.88
CA ARG A 4 28.95 19.96 24.41
C ARG A 4 28.49 19.55 22.99
N THR A 5 29.41 19.33 22.07
CA THR A 5 29.14 18.84 20.71
C THR A 5 28.47 17.46 20.74
N LEU A 6 28.95 16.58 21.63
CA LEU A 6 28.39 15.23 21.82
C LEU A 6 26.94 15.27 22.34
N ALA A 7 26.65 16.16 23.30
CA ALA A 7 25.29 16.35 23.82
C ALA A 7 24.33 16.93 22.76
N ILE A 8 24.80 17.87 21.93
CA ILE A 8 24.00 18.44 20.83
C ILE A 8 23.68 17.36 19.79
N ILE A 9 24.68 16.59 19.34
CA ILE A 9 24.48 15.49 18.39
C ILE A 9 23.51 14.45 18.95
N ALA A 10 23.68 14.04 20.21
CA ALA A 10 22.78 13.10 20.86
C ALA A 10 21.34 13.65 20.96
N GLY A 11 21.17 14.93 21.25
CA GLY A 11 19.87 15.61 21.26
C GLY A 11 19.19 15.60 19.90
N PHE A 12 19.92 15.92 18.82
CA PHE A 12 19.39 15.87 17.45
C PHE A 12 19.00 14.46 17.01
N ILE A 13 19.81 13.44 17.35
CA ILE A 13 19.50 12.04 17.04
C ILE A 13 18.24 11.60 17.80
N GLY A 14 18.16 11.91 19.10
CA GLY A 14 16.99 11.57 19.92
C GLY A 14 15.69 12.22 19.43
N PHE A 15 15.75 13.51 19.09
CA PHE A 15 14.59 14.23 18.54
C PHE A 15 14.14 13.65 17.19
N SER A 16 15.10 13.34 16.31
CA SER A 16 14.81 12.76 14.99
C SER A 16 14.16 11.37 15.11
N ALA A 17 14.65 10.54 16.04
CA ALA A 17 14.07 9.23 16.32
C ALA A 17 12.62 9.34 16.84
N LEU A 18 12.35 10.27 17.76
CA LEU A 18 11.01 10.52 18.29
C LEU A 18 10.04 11.01 17.20
N ALA A 19 10.48 11.93 16.33
CA ALA A 19 9.68 12.40 15.21
C ALA A 19 9.34 11.27 14.21
N TRP A 20 10.30 10.38 13.96
CA TRP A 20 10.09 9.21 13.09
C TRP A 20 9.10 8.19 13.67
N ILE A 21 9.17 7.92 14.98
CA ILE A 21 8.20 7.04 15.65
C ILE A 21 6.80 7.68 15.65
N GLY A 22 6.71 8.98 15.97
CA GLY A 22 5.44 9.70 16.02
C GLY A 22 4.71 9.72 14.67
N THR A 23 5.46 9.90 13.57
CA THR A 23 4.87 9.87 12.22
C THR A 23 4.37 8.50 11.79
N ARG A 24 5.03 7.40 12.20
CA ARG A 24 4.54 6.03 11.95
C ARG A 24 3.25 5.71 12.69
N LEU A 25 3.12 6.19 13.93
CA LEU A 25 1.90 5.99 14.73
C LEU A 25 0.72 6.83 14.22
N ALA A 26 0.98 8.08 13.81
CA ALA A 26 -0.05 8.98 13.33
C ALA A 26 -0.59 8.59 11.94
N TYR A 27 0.26 8.04 11.06
CA TYR A 27 -0.09 7.76 9.67
C TYR A 27 0.35 6.35 9.23
N PRO A 28 -0.18 5.28 9.85
CA PRO A 28 0.25 3.90 9.56
C PRO A 28 -0.06 3.49 8.11
N GLU A 29 -1.05 4.12 7.47
CA GLU A 29 -1.40 3.90 6.08
C GLU A 29 -0.29 4.32 5.09
N ARG A 30 0.62 5.23 5.48
CA ARG A 30 1.78 5.61 4.64
C ARG A 30 2.84 4.53 4.58
N THR A 31 2.90 3.67 5.60
CA THR A 31 3.86 2.57 5.71
C THR A 31 3.24 1.21 5.38
N ALA A 32 1.93 1.16 5.15
CA ALA A 32 1.20 -0.08 4.91
C ALA A 32 1.32 -0.59 3.46
N TYR A 33 1.89 0.19 2.54
CA TYR A 33 2.02 -0.22 1.15
C TYR A 33 2.98 -1.40 1.00
N ALA A 34 2.42 -2.53 0.57
CA ALA A 34 3.06 -3.82 0.49
C ALA A 34 3.03 -4.38 -0.94
N GLY A 35 3.05 -3.50 -1.96
CA GLY A 35 3.00 -3.94 -3.36
C GLY A 35 4.14 -4.88 -3.77
N HIS A 36 5.26 -4.87 -3.05
CA HIS A 36 6.37 -5.81 -3.23
C HIS A 36 6.08 -7.23 -2.74
N CYS A 37 5.04 -7.41 -1.92
CA CYS A 37 4.62 -8.71 -1.40
C CYS A 37 3.81 -9.53 -2.40
N VAL A 38 3.26 -8.89 -3.44
CA VAL A 38 2.42 -9.58 -4.43
C VAL A 38 3.22 -9.71 -5.72
N ASP A 39 3.66 -10.94 -5.99
CA ASP A 39 4.53 -11.27 -7.12
C ASP A 39 4.10 -12.60 -7.75
N ARG A 40 4.67 -12.95 -8.90
CA ARG A 40 4.34 -14.19 -9.59
C ARG A 40 5.10 -15.37 -9.00
N ILE A 41 4.41 -16.25 -8.29
CA ILE A 41 4.93 -17.52 -7.76
C ILE A 41 4.29 -18.65 -8.57
N ASP A 42 5.12 -19.48 -9.22
CA ASP A 42 4.66 -20.60 -10.06
C ASP A 42 3.63 -20.21 -11.14
N GLY A 43 3.77 -19.00 -11.69
CA GLY A 43 2.88 -18.47 -12.73
C GLY A 43 1.62 -17.77 -12.22
N ALA A 44 1.25 -17.97 -10.96
CA ALA A 44 0.14 -17.30 -10.29
C ALA A 44 0.60 -16.06 -9.55
N LEU A 45 -0.22 -15.01 -9.53
CA LEU A 45 0.05 -13.85 -8.67
C LEU A 45 -0.23 -14.27 -7.23
N ALA A 46 0.73 -14.20 -6.32
CA ALA A 46 0.61 -14.72 -4.97
C ALA A 46 1.32 -13.83 -3.95
N ASN A 47 0.93 -13.98 -2.68
CA ASN A 47 1.60 -13.31 -1.59
C ASN A 47 2.91 -14.04 -1.25
N ARG A 48 4.04 -13.37 -1.48
CA ARG A 48 5.38 -13.85 -1.17
C ARG A 48 5.84 -13.52 0.25
N CYS A 49 5.17 -12.57 0.91
CA CYS A 49 5.53 -12.15 2.26
C CYS A 49 4.91 -13.07 3.31
N ASP A 50 5.58 -13.17 4.48
CA ASP A 50 5.10 -13.93 5.64
C ASP A 50 3.98 -13.22 6.43
N VAL A 51 3.35 -12.20 5.84
CA VAL A 51 2.28 -11.42 6.45
C VAL A 51 1.06 -11.37 5.53
N PRO A 52 -0.17 -11.36 6.08
CA PRO A 52 -1.36 -11.23 5.26
C PRO A 52 -1.44 -9.85 4.60
N VAL A 53 -1.78 -9.83 3.31
CA VAL A 53 -1.91 -8.60 2.52
C VAL A 53 -3.26 -8.54 1.85
N VAL A 54 -3.84 -7.34 1.77
CA VAL A 54 -4.98 -7.06 0.91
C VAL A 54 -4.42 -6.67 -0.45
N ALA A 55 -4.55 -7.56 -1.42
CA ALA A 55 -4.16 -7.34 -2.80
C ALA A 55 -5.34 -6.79 -3.60
N ALA A 56 -5.04 -5.89 -4.54
CA ALA A 56 -5.97 -5.38 -5.53
C ALA A 56 -5.39 -5.60 -6.92
N LEU A 57 -6.13 -6.30 -7.76
CA LEU A 57 -5.87 -6.40 -9.19
C LEU A 57 -6.78 -5.40 -9.88
N CYS A 58 -6.20 -4.40 -10.52
CA CYS A 58 -6.93 -3.27 -11.07
C CYS A 58 -6.59 -3.06 -12.54
N ARG A 59 -7.50 -2.41 -13.27
CA ARG A 59 -7.24 -1.94 -14.64
C ARG A 59 -6.60 -0.54 -14.62
N GLU A 60 -5.56 -0.35 -15.42
CA GLU A 60 -4.95 0.98 -15.62
C GLU A 60 -6.01 1.95 -16.18
N ALA A 61 -6.18 3.11 -15.54
CA ALA A 61 -7.18 4.08 -15.97
C ALA A 61 -6.80 4.67 -17.33
N ASP A 62 -7.73 4.57 -18.28
CA ASP A 62 -7.70 5.20 -19.61
C ASP A 62 -7.94 6.74 -19.55
N GLY A 63 -7.45 7.41 -18.50
CA GLY A 63 -7.63 8.85 -18.30
C GLY A 63 -9.06 9.37 -18.08
N THR A 64 -10.09 8.53 -18.26
CA THR A 64 -11.52 8.90 -18.19
C THR A 64 -12.25 8.41 -16.93
N ARG A 65 -11.69 7.42 -16.20
CA ARG A 65 -12.26 6.86 -14.97
C ARG A 65 -11.29 6.95 -13.80
N ARG A 66 -11.83 6.95 -12.56
CA ARG A 66 -10.97 6.77 -11.40
C ARG A 66 -10.38 5.36 -11.46
N PRO A 67 -9.07 5.20 -11.29
CA PRO A 67 -8.42 3.89 -11.38
C PRO A 67 -8.80 2.91 -10.24
N ASP A 68 -9.65 3.34 -9.30
CA ASP A 68 -10.23 2.51 -8.23
C ASP A 68 -11.55 1.82 -8.65
N ASP A 69 -12.22 2.24 -9.72
CA ASP A 69 -13.59 1.77 -10.05
C ASP A 69 -13.63 0.33 -10.58
N ASP A 70 -12.53 -0.14 -11.20
CA ASP A 70 -12.41 -1.45 -11.84
C ASP A 70 -11.29 -2.29 -11.18
N CYS A 71 -11.43 -2.56 -9.88
CA CYS A 71 -10.48 -3.34 -9.08
C CYS A 71 -11.14 -4.58 -8.43
N ALA A 72 -10.53 -5.75 -8.62
CA ALA A 72 -10.82 -6.93 -7.82
C ALA A 72 -9.93 -6.92 -6.57
N PHE A 73 -10.53 -7.04 -5.39
CA PHE A 73 -9.81 -7.08 -4.11
C PHE A 73 -9.86 -8.49 -3.52
N GLN A 74 -8.74 -8.95 -2.97
CA GLN A 74 -8.67 -10.22 -2.26
C GLN A 74 -7.65 -10.10 -1.12
N THR A 75 -8.03 -10.58 0.06
CA THR A 75 -7.08 -10.77 1.17
C THR A 75 -6.33 -12.08 0.91
N LEU A 76 -5.00 -12.01 0.92
CA LEU A 76 -4.10 -13.14 0.70
C LEU A 76 -3.33 -13.44 1.99
N ALA A 77 -3.48 -14.66 2.49
CA ALA A 77 -2.57 -15.23 3.48
C ALA A 77 -1.16 -15.42 2.88
N PRO A 78 -0.12 -15.63 3.70
CA PRO A 78 1.22 -15.96 3.21
C PRO A 78 1.20 -17.18 2.28
N GLY A 79 1.77 -17.05 1.09
CA GLY A 79 1.78 -18.09 0.06
C GLY A 79 0.46 -18.28 -0.70
N GLU A 80 -0.61 -17.56 -0.33
CA GLU A 80 -1.89 -17.67 -1.02
C GLU A 80 -1.85 -16.97 -2.38
N ALA A 81 -2.41 -17.66 -3.38
CA ALA A 81 -2.54 -17.14 -4.73
C ALA A 81 -3.81 -16.27 -4.88
N PHE A 82 -3.69 -15.23 -5.68
CA PHE A 82 -4.77 -14.39 -6.13
C PHE A 82 -5.64 -15.20 -7.10
N THR A 83 -6.88 -15.44 -6.70
CA THR A 83 -7.86 -16.24 -7.44
C THR A 83 -8.85 -15.37 -8.20
N ALA A 84 -9.01 -14.10 -7.80
CA ALA A 84 -9.90 -13.19 -8.48
C ALA A 84 -9.35 -12.86 -9.88
N THR A 85 -10.18 -13.09 -10.90
CA THR A 85 -9.87 -12.79 -12.29
C THR A 85 -10.45 -11.43 -12.67
N LEU A 86 -9.67 -10.63 -13.40
CA LEU A 86 -10.22 -9.47 -14.10
C LEU A 86 -10.83 -9.98 -15.40
N ASP A 87 -12.07 -9.58 -15.70
CA ASP A 87 -12.71 -9.90 -16.97
C ASP A 87 -11.89 -9.27 -18.13
N THR A 88 -11.26 -10.13 -18.92
CA THR A 88 -10.32 -9.82 -20.00
C THR A 88 -11.00 -9.21 -21.22
N ALA A 89 -12.33 -9.15 -21.26
CA ALA A 89 -13.10 -8.65 -22.40
C ALA A 89 -13.02 -7.12 -22.63
N LEU A 90 -12.41 -6.36 -21.72
CA LEU A 90 -12.32 -4.89 -21.80
C LEU A 90 -10.84 -4.43 -21.81
N THR A 91 -10.52 -3.51 -22.70
CA THR A 91 -9.16 -3.06 -23.06
C THR A 91 -8.40 -2.39 -21.90
N GLY A 92 -7.17 -2.83 -21.60
CA GLY A 92 -6.25 -2.18 -20.66
C GLY A 92 -5.18 -3.13 -20.09
N ARG A 93 -4.01 -2.60 -19.66
CA ARG A 93 -2.98 -3.40 -18.97
C ARG A 93 -3.37 -3.56 -17.49
N PRO A 94 -3.38 -4.79 -16.93
CA PRO A 94 -3.64 -4.98 -15.51
C PRO A 94 -2.43 -4.52 -14.70
N TYR A 95 -2.68 -3.88 -13.55
CA TYR A 95 -1.66 -3.62 -12.55
C TYR A 95 -2.14 -4.11 -11.18
N THR A 96 -1.17 -4.36 -10.31
CA THR A 96 -1.41 -4.82 -8.94
C THR A 96 -1.06 -3.73 -7.93
N MET A 97 -1.79 -3.74 -6.83
CA MET A 97 -1.44 -3.07 -5.59
C MET A 97 -1.59 -4.05 -4.44
N ALA A 98 -0.84 -3.83 -3.37
CA ALA A 98 -1.07 -4.55 -2.13
C ALA A 98 -0.80 -3.65 -0.94
N CYS A 99 -1.52 -3.92 0.14
CA CYS A 99 -1.36 -3.27 1.43
C CYS A 99 -1.35 -4.33 2.51
N ASN A 100 -0.56 -4.14 3.57
CA ASN A 100 -0.62 -5.02 4.74
C ASN A 100 -2.03 -4.96 5.33
N ALA A 101 -2.59 -6.10 5.72
CA ALA A 101 -3.87 -6.11 6.43
C ALA A 101 -3.76 -5.29 7.73
N PRO A 102 -4.81 -4.55 8.14
CA PRO A 102 -6.16 -4.45 7.56
C PRO A 102 -6.32 -3.32 6.53
N PHE A 103 -5.21 -2.75 6.02
CA PHE A 103 -5.27 -1.61 5.11
C PHE A 103 -5.69 -2.04 3.70
N VAL A 104 -6.48 -1.20 3.04
CA VAL A 104 -7.03 -1.49 1.71
C VAL A 104 -6.27 -0.64 0.67
N PRO A 105 -5.86 -1.23 -0.48
CA PRO A 105 -5.27 -0.47 -1.58
C PRO A 105 -6.21 0.63 -2.08
N ARG A 106 -5.66 1.82 -2.30
CA ARG A 106 -6.38 2.93 -2.94
C ARG A 106 -5.39 3.87 -3.61
N TRP A 107 -5.79 4.48 -4.71
CA TRP A 107 -5.07 5.64 -5.21
C TRP A 107 -5.16 6.82 -4.25
N LYS A 108 -4.01 7.42 -3.98
CA LYS A 108 -3.88 8.64 -3.21
C LYS A 108 -3.43 9.77 -4.13
N VAL A 109 -4.01 10.95 -3.95
CA VAL A 109 -3.53 12.16 -4.62
C VAL A 109 -2.08 12.42 -4.20
N SER A 110 -1.20 12.66 -5.16
CA SER A 110 0.20 13.00 -4.90
C SER A 110 0.27 14.31 -4.12
N ASN A 111 1.13 14.36 -3.10
CA ASN A 111 1.39 15.60 -2.37
C ASN A 111 2.02 16.68 -3.26
N SER A 112 2.63 16.29 -4.38
CA SER A 112 3.32 17.19 -5.31
C SER A 112 2.40 17.75 -6.40
N ASN A 113 1.30 17.07 -6.73
CA ASN A 113 0.37 17.50 -7.78
C ASN A 113 -0.99 16.84 -7.58
N SER A 114 -2.05 17.66 -7.48
CA SER A 114 -3.42 17.18 -7.29
C SER A 114 -3.97 16.38 -8.48
N ASN A 115 -3.35 16.51 -9.64
CA ASN A 115 -3.71 15.79 -10.87
C ASN A 115 -2.93 14.48 -11.02
N LEU A 116 -1.95 14.19 -10.14
CA LEU A 116 -1.22 12.93 -10.15
C LEU A 116 -1.73 12.02 -9.04
N PHE A 117 -1.96 10.76 -9.37
CA PHE A 117 -2.31 9.72 -8.42
C PHE A 117 -1.09 8.84 -8.14
N GLN A 118 -0.91 8.44 -6.89
CA GLN A 118 0.10 7.50 -6.44
C GLN A 118 -0.56 6.30 -5.78
N LYS A 119 0.06 5.14 -5.94
CA LYS A 119 -0.37 3.92 -5.24
C LYS A 119 -0.24 4.14 -3.74
N GLY A 120 -1.27 3.79 -2.99
CA GLY A 120 -1.32 3.99 -1.55
C GLY A 120 -2.25 3.02 -0.87
N CYS A 121 -2.33 3.18 0.45
CA CYS A 121 -3.22 2.41 1.29
C CYS A 121 -4.13 3.35 2.06
N ARG A 122 -5.32 2.87 2.39
CA ARG A 122 -6.25 3.54 3.31
C ARG A 122 -6.60 2.62 4.46
N LYS A 123 -7.02 3.22 5.58
CA LYS A 123 -7.70 2.45 6.62
C LYS A 123 -9.02 1.90 6.06
N PRO A 124 -9.44 0.69 6.45
CA PRO A 124 -10.72 0.14 6.04
C PRO A 124 -11.84 1.05 6.57
N ASP A 125 -12.82 1.38 5.74
CA ASP A 125 -13.95 2.17 6.21
C ASP A 125 -14.80 1.28 7.11
N LYS A 126 -15.18 1.76 8.30
CA LYS A 126 -16.01 1.00 9.26
C LYS A 126 -17.40 0.61 8.73
N SER A 127 -17.82 1.13 7.57
CA SER A 127 -19.17 0.98 6.99
C SER A 127 -19.22 0.17 5.70
N SER A 128 -18.08 -0.14 5.08
CA SER A 128 -18.05 -0.95 3.88
C SER A 128 -17.72 -2.38 4.29
N GLY A 129 -18.67 -3.31 4.17
CA GLY A 129 -18.48 -4.75 4.41
C GLY A 129 -17.50 -5.44 3.47
N GLN A 130 -16.40 -4.75 3.12
CA GLN A 130 -15.19 -5.36 2.58
C GLN A 130 -14.46 -6.06 3.73
N PRO A 131 -13.89 -7.26 3.46
CA PRO A 131 -13.35 -8.12 4.50
C PRO A 131 -12.29 -7.37 5.32
N ALA A 132 -12.40 -7.52 6.64
CA ALA A 132 -11.46 -7.03 7.63
C ALA A 132 -10.04 -7.59 7.41
#